data_AF-A0A1R0L7E6-F1
#
_entry.id   AF-A0A1R0L7E6-F1
#
_cell.length_a   1.000
_cell.length_b   1.000
_cell.length_c   1.000
_cell.angle_alpha   90.00
_cell.angle_beta   90.00
_cell.angle_gamma   90.00
#
_symmetry.space_group_name_H-M   'P 1'
#
loop_
_entity.id
_entity.type
_entity.pdbx_description
1 polymer ?
#
loop_
_entity_poly.entity_id
_entity_poly.type
_entity_poly.pdbx_seq_one_letter_code
_entity_poly.pdbx_strand_id
1 'polypeptide(L)'
;MNRTTLSLIAATTALAAVTAFAALDGPSASGAAAPEAAAHLPVERTSLLCPAPSISDIADTSYTSFTPVTQGTADSGKAQLQAADEQSGDGTGNSQTGKGSKNSKGSKGAKKTSDTPLLTPKAPGTPVTGDSSGADTPALIGTADGKFAPGWTMQETTAVAAGTGRGLQGVTCTEADTDFWFPGASTAASRTDYVHLTNPDDSAAVVDVELYGKDGAIKSPLGESLTVPPHASKPILLSTLTDQRQPDLTVHVSVRSGRVGASVQALDDKAGGDWLAAAADPAGSLVLPGIPKDATDVRLIAFTPGGDDADLKVRLASPDGLITPAGSETLHVKSGMTTAVDLGAVTRGEAGSLVLTPTDHSVPVVAALQVVRGKGDKQETAFIPATAPVGTRATSADNSANGTTLALTAPTATATVKVTASAGSEGGTPTTKTYTIKSGTTEDVPVPVPAGLKGTYALTVESVSGGPVYASRTLSAAESGIPGFTIQTLPNDRGMVAVPKTTQDLSVLQK
;
A
#
# COMPACT_ATOMS: atom_id res chain seq x y z
N MET A 1 82.34 -0.09 -26.59
CA MET A 1 81.29 -0.72 -25.76
C MET A 1 80.74 0.18 -24.64
N ASN A 2 80.74 1.53 -24.76
CA ASN A 2 80.21 2.44 -23.72
C ASN A 2 79.19 3.48 -24.22
N ARG A 3 78.67 3.41 -25.45
CA ARG A 3 77.73 4.41 -25.99
C ARG A 3 76.25 3.98 -25.96
N THR A 4 75.98 2.67 -25.97
CA THR A 4 74.63 2.10 -25.93
C THR A 4 74.04 2.04 -24.51
N THR A 5 74.87 1.82 -23.49
CA THR A 5 74.45 1.84 -22.07
C THR A 5 74.13 3.25 -21.56
N LEU A 6 74.85 4.27 -22.02
CA LEU A 6 74.59 5.67 -21.68
C LEU A 6 73.28 6.20 -22.29
N SER A 7 72.92 5.74 -23.51
CA SER A 7 71.67 6.14 -24.16
C SER A 7 70.45 5.46 -23.53
N LEU A 8 70.59 4.21 -23.05
CA LEU A 8 69.53 3.50 -22.36
C LEU A 8 69.25 4.12 -20.98
N ILE A 9 70.30 4.48 -20.24
CA ILE A 9 70.16 5.12 -18.92
C ILE A 9 69.52 6.51 -19.07
N ALA A 10 69.95 7.32 -20.05
CA ALA A 10 69.37 8.63 -20.33
C ALA A 10 67.90 8.56 -20.77
N ALA A 11 67.52 7.54 -21.55
CA ALA A 11 66.12 7.31 -21.92
C ALA A 11 65.28 6.87 -20.72
N THR A 12 65.81 6.02 -19.83
CA THR A 12 65.09 5.58 -18.63
C THR A 12 64.95 6.69 -17.57
N THR A 13 65.94 7.57 -17.42
CA THR A 13 65.83 8.71 -16.49
C THR A 13 64.91 9.80 -17.02
N ALA A 14 64.90 10.03 -18.34
CA ALA A 14 63.91 10.93 -18.96
C ALA A 14 62.48 10.36 -18.85
N LEU A 15 62.29 9.06 -19.05
CA LEU A 15 60.98 8.43 -18.90
C LEU A 15 60.49 8.40 -17.45
N ALA A 16 61.39 8.20 -16.48
CA ALA A 16 61.09 8.29 -15.04
C ALA A 16 60.80 9.73 -14.58
N ALA A 17 61.45 10.74 -15.16
CA ALA A 17 61.17 12.13 -14.87
C ALA A 17 59.82 12.58 -15.47
N VAL A 18 59.46 12.09 -16.67
CA VAL A 18 58.18 12.39 -17.32
C VAL A 18 57.02 11.66 -16.64
N THR A 19 57.20 10.42 -16.16
CA THR A 19 56.17 9.73 -15.35
C THR A 19 56.05 10.31 -13.94
N ALA A 20 57.13 10.83 -13.36
CA ALA A 20 57.07 11.55 -12.08
C ALA A 20 56.37 12.92 -12.22
N PHE A 21 56.59 13.67 -13.32
CA PHE A 21 55.88 14.93 -13.56
C PHE A 21 54.40 14.71 -13.92
N ALA A 22 54.07 13.67 -14.69
CA ALA A 22 52.67 13.31 -14.98
C ALA A 22 51.90 12.76 -13.77
N ALA A 23 52.60 12.26 -12.74
CA ALA A 23 52.00 11.86 -11.47
C ALA A 23 51.83 13.03 -10.47
N LEU A 24 52.56 14.14 -10.68
CA LEU A 24 52.52 15.32 -9.79
C LEU A 24 51.65 16.47 -10.33
N ASP A 25 51.42 16.53 -11.64
CA ASP A 25 50.50 17.48 -12.31
C ASP A 25 49.38 16.74 -13.08
N GLY A 26 48.80 15.70 -12.48
CA GLY A 26 47.49 15.24 -12.90
C GLY A 26 46.51 16.42 -12.78
N PRO A 27 45.62 16.67 -13.77
CA PRO A 27 44.61 17.71 -13.61
C PRO A 27 43.93 17.39 -12.29
N SER A 28 43.96 18.35 -11.35
CA SER A 28 43.32 18.20 -10.06
C SER A 28 41.95 17.63 -10.39
N ALA A 29 41.70 16.38 -10.00
CA ALA A 29 40.38 15.81 -10.09
C ALA A 29 39.54 16.88 -9.40
N SER A 30 38.76 17.63 -10.18
CA SER A 30 37.82 18.58 -9.62
C SER A 30 37.17 17.78 -8.53
N GLY A 31 37.36 18.19 -7.29
CA GLY A 31 36.73 17.56 -6.15
C GLY A 31 35.25 17.77 -6.38
N ALA A 32 34.65 16.91 -7.20
CA ALA A 32 33.25 16.62 -7.15
C ALA A 32 33.15 16.03 -5.76
N ALA A 33 32.85 16.92 -4.81
CA ALA A 33 32.38 16.54 -3.51
C ALA A 33 31.42 15.38 -3.74
N ALA A 34 31.58 14.29 -2.98
CA ALA A 34 30.59 13.22 -2.99
C ALA A 34 29.21 13.90 -2.96
N PRO A 35 28.29 13.54 -3.87
CA PRO A 35 27.02 14.25 -3.99
C PRO A 35 26.42 14.38 -2.60
N GLU A 36 26.32 15.63 -2.14
CA GLU A 36 25.89 15.91 -0.78
C GLU A 36 24.47 15.36 -0.65
N ALA A 37 24.20 14.58 0.40
CA ALA A 37 22.92 13.93 0.58
C ALA A 37 21.78 14.95 0.45
N ALA A 38 20.74 14.59 -0.31
CA ALA A 38 19.57 15.43 -0.47
C ALA A 38 18.99 15.80 0.91
N ALA A 39 18.58 17.05 1.08
CA ALA A 39 17.92 17.46 2.31
C ALA A 39 16.55 16.77 2.37
N HIS A 40 16.22 16.13 3.48
CA HIS A 40 14.87 15.60 3.69
C HIS A 40 14.01 16.64 4.39
N LEU A 41 12.95 17.10 3.73
CA LEU A 41 12.01 18.07 4.27
C LEU A 41 10.64 17.44 4.50
N PRO A 42 9.86 17.92 5.48
CA PRO A 42 8.48 17.47 5.67
C PRO A 42 7.63 17.77 4.44
N VAL A 43 6.73 16.85 4.09
CA VAL A 43 5.76 17.06 3.01
C VAL A 43 4.79 18.19 3.36
N GLU A 44 4.58 19.12 2.43
CA GLU A 44 3.72 20.29 2.67
C GLU A 44 2.25 20.05 2.32
N ARG A 45 1.95 19.06 1.48
CA ARG A 45 0.59 18.69 1.07
C ARG A 45 0.46 17.20 0.79
N THR A 46 -0.61 16.60 1.30
CA THR A 46 -0.94 15.19 1.12
C THR A 46 -2.40 15.07 0.70
N SER A 47 -2.70 14.13 -0.20
CA SER A 47 -4.08 13.80 -0.60
C SER A 47 -4.27 12.31 -0.49
N LEU A 48 -5.35 11.87 0.17
CA LEU A 48 -5.66 10.46 0.38
C LEU A 48 -7.08 10.16 -0.08
N LEU A 49 -7.32 8.94 -0.55
CA LEU A 49 -8.58 8.52 -1.16
C LEU A 49 -9.07 7.25 -0.49
N CYS A 50 -10.20 7.38 0.20
CA CYS A 50 -10.90 6.26 0.80
C CYS A 50 -11.97 5.79 -0.20
N PRO A 51 -12.04 4.49 -0.52
CA PRO A 51 -13.07 3.96 -1.41
C PRO A 51 -14.47 4.08 -0.78
N ALA A 52 -15.52 3.77 -1.55
CA ALA A 52 -16.84 3.61 -0.95
C ALA A 52 -16.82 2.34 -0.09
N PRO A 53 -17.19 2.40 1.20
CA PRO A 53 -16.85 1.35 2.16
C PRO A 53 -17.61 0.04 1.95
N SER A 54 -18.86 0.10 1.51
CA SER A 54 -19.69 -1.10 1.36
C SER A 54 -20.90 -0.85 0.47
N ILE A 55 -21.40 -1.94 -0.13
CA ILE A 55 -22.71 -1.99 -0.79
C ILE A 55 -23.82 -2.54 0.13
N SER A 56 -23.52 -2.78 1.41
CA SER A 56 -24.43 -3.41 2.37
C SER A 56 -25.15 -2.37 3.22
N ASP A 57 -26.48 -2.50 3.34
CA ASP A 57 -27.32 -1.67 4.22
C ASP A 57 -27.03 -1.85 5.71
N ILE A 58 -26.32 -2.92 6.07
CA ILE A 58 -25.93 -3.28 7.44
C ILE A 58 -24.42 -3.19 7.65
N ALA A 59 -23.77 -2.28 6.92
CA ALA A 59 -22.38 -1.92 7.13
C ALA A 59 -22.26 -0.77 8.14
N ASP A 60 -21.35 -0.91 9.10
CA ASP A 60 -20.93 0.15 10.00
C ASP A 60 -19.47 0.48 9.72
N THR A 61 -19.18 1.74 9.39
CA THR A 61 -17.84 2.18 8.98
C THR A 61 -17.31 3.24 9.90
N SER A 62 -16.11 3.01 10.44
CA SER A 62 -15.32 4.00 11.17
C SER A 62 -14.18 4.53 10.30
N TYR A 63 -13.96 5.83 10.39
CA TYR A 63 -12.83 6.53 9.80
C TYR A 63 -11.95 7.08 10.92
N THR A 64 -10.64 6.86 10.85
CA THR A 64 -9.68 7.47 11.79
C THR A 64 -8.60 8.23 11.06
N SER A 65 -8.52 9.52 11.35
CA SER A 65 -7.47 10.40 10.89
C SER A 65 -6.35 10.52 11.91
N PHE A 66 -5.09 10.45 11.46
CA PHE A 66 -3.94 10.80 12.30
C PHE A 66 -2.81 11.46 11.50
N THR A 67 -2.15 12.44 12.10
CA THR A 67 -0.87 12.98 11.61
C THR A 67 0.16 12.87 12.74
N PRO A 68 1.32 12.21 12.54
CA PRO A 68 2.41 12.26 13.49
C PRO A 68 2.96 13.69 13.65
N VAL A 69 3.33 14.08 14.87
CA VAL A 69 4.00 15.36 15.10
C VAL A 69 5.37 15.34 14.43
N THR A 70 5.58 16.23 13.45
CA THR A 70 6.81 16.27 12.64
C THR A 70 7.50 17.63 12.84
N GLN A 71 8.82 17.63 13.04
CA GLN A 71 9.59 18.87 13.18
C GLN A 71 9.86 19.51 11.82
N GLY A 72 10.02 20.84 11.78
CA GLY A 72 10.34 21.57 10.56
C GLY A 72 9.14 21.84 9.64
N THR A 73 7.92 21.63 10.11
CA THR A 73 6.69 21.98 9.38
C THR A 73 6.31 23.44 9.58
N ALA A 74 5.48 23.98 8.69
CA ALA A 74 4.79 25.25 8.95
C ALA A 74 3.90 25.18 10.21
N ASP A 75 3.70 26.30 10.91
CA ASP A 75 2.87 26.35 12.13
C ASP A 75 1.36 26.25 11.86
N SER A 76 0.96 26.52 10.62
CA SER A 76 -0.43 26.55 10.15
C SER A 76 -0.71 25.40 9.19
N GLY A 77 -2.00 25.20 8.90
CA GLY A 77 -2.49 24.25 7.91
C GLY A 77 -3.83 23.65 8.31
N LYS A 78 -4.38 22.80 7.46
CA LYS A 78 -5.62 22.07 7.73
C LYS A 78 -5.56 20.65 7.19
N ALA A 79 -6.38 19.77 7.75
CA ALA A 79 -6.73 18.48 7.19
C ALA A 79 -8.25 18.34 7.16
N GLN A 80 -8.77 17.70 6.12
CA GLN A 80 -10.20 17.45 5.99
C GLN A 80 -10.47 16.23 5.11
N LEU A 81 -11.58 15.55 5.39
CA LEU A 81 -12.07 14.42 4.62
C LEU A 81 -13.48 14.75 4.13
N GLN A 82 -13.71 14.72 2.81
CA GLN A 82 -14.95 15.15 2.17
C GLN A 82 -15.51 14.03 1.28
N ALA A 83 -16.83 14.00 1.08
CA ALA A 83 -17.47 13.03 0.19
C ALA A 83 -17.10 13.29 -1.27
N ALA A 84 -16.76 12.23 -2.00
CA ALA A 84 -16.72 12.20 -3.45
C ALA A 84 -18.15 12.11 -4.01
N ASP A 85 -18.34 12.58 -5.23
CA ASP A 85 -19.57 12.34 -5.98
C ASP A 85 -19.63 10.85 -6.40
N GLU A 86 -20.82 10.23 -6.32
CA GLU A 86 -21.01 8.84 -6.73
C GLU A 86 -21.64 8.72 -8.12
N GLN A 87 -21.15 7.77 -8.92
CA GLN A 87 -21.82 7.35 -10.13
C GLN A 87 -21.88 5.82 -10.23
N SER A 88 -23.09 5.27 -10.15
CA SER A 88 -23.33 3.86 -10.44
C SER A 88 -23.23 3.58 -11.94
N GLY A 89 -22.65 2.44 -12.31
CA GLY A 89 -22.30 2.06 -13.69
C GLY A 89 -23.46 1.76 -14.64
N ASP A 90 -24.71 2.04 -14.28
CA ASP A 90 -25.88 1.70 -15.08
C ASP A 90 -26.44 2.94 -15.80
N GLY A 91 -26.04 3.17 -17.05
CA GLY A 91 -26.73 4.14 -17.90
C GLY A 91 -25.94 4.64 -19.09
N THR A 92 -26.08 3.93 -20.21
CA THR A 92 -25.83 4.44 -21.56
C THR A 92 -26.54 5.77 -21.79
N GLY A 93 -25.80 6.72 -22.37
CA GLY A 93 -26.32 8.05 -22.66
C GLY A 93 -27.53 8.02 -23.59
N ASN A 94 -28.55 8.78 -23.25
CA ASN A 94 -29.33 9.49 -24.26
C ASN A 94 -29.97 10.74 -23.67
N SER A 95 -29.49 11.90 -24.10
CA SER A 95 -30.22 13.16 -23.97
C SER A 95 -31.46 13.09 -24.85
N GLN A 96 -32.64 13.02 -24.26
CA GLN A 96 -33.87 13.39 -24.97
C GLN A 96 -34.79 14.25 -24.11
N THR A 97 -35.11 15.40 -24.70
CA THR A 97 -36.00 16.44 -24.27
C THR A 97 -37.46 15.98 -24.35
N GLY A 98 -38.19 16.05 -23.24
CA GLY A 98 -39.62 15.75 -23.19
C GLY A 98 -40.35 16.55 -22.12
N LYS A 99 -41.14 17.55 -22.55
CA LYS A 99 -42.03 18.37 -21.71
C LYS A 99 -43.24 17.56 -21.22
N GLY A 100 -43.50 17.64 -19.91
CA GLY A 100 -44.86 17.80 -19.34
C GLY A 100 -45.53 16.58 -18.71
N SER A 101 -45.70 16.59 -17.38
CA SER A 101 -47.01 16.74 -16.71
C SER A 101 -46.87 16.58 -15.19
N LYS A 102 -47.69 17.35 -14.45
CA LYS A 102 -47.72 17.49 -13.00
C LYS A 102 -48.47 16.34 -12.32
N ASN A 103 -47.87 15.78 -11.26
CA ASN A 103 -48.44 15.52 -9.92
C ASN A 103 -47.89 14.23 -9.31
N SER A 104 -46.93 14.36 -8.39
CA SER A 104 -46.92 13.56 -7.15
C SER A 104 -46.09 14.31 -6.11
N LYS A 105 -46.64 14.37 -4.89
CA LYS A 105 -46.12 15.12 -3.74
C LYS A 105 -44.97 14.35 -3.09
N GLY A 106 -43.84 15.03 -2.95
CA GLY A 106 -43.02 14.99 -1.74
C GLY A 106 -42.11 13.79 -1.54
N SER A 107 -41.16 13.54 -2.46
CA SER A 107 -39.87 12.99 -2.05
C SER A 107 -38.90 14.17 -1.91
N LYS A 108 -38.36 14.36 -0.71
CA LYS A 108 -37.30 15.35 -0.46
C LYS A 108 -36.11 14.92 -1.31
N GLY A 109 -35.84 15.66 -2.38
CA GLY A 109 -34.62 15.52 -3.15
C GLY A 109 -33.42 15.55 -2.22
N ALA A 110 -32.52 14.59 -2.40
CA ALA A 110 -31.21 14.55 -1.78
C ALA A 110 -30.57 15.93 -1.95
N LYS A 111 -30.49 16.66 -0.85
CA LYS A 111 -29.82 17.95 -0.76
C LYS A 111 -28.34 17.64 -0.94
N LYS A 112 -27.66 18.28 -1.91
CA LYS A 112 -26.20 18.35 -1.98
C LYS A 112 -25.65 18.59 -0.56
N THR A 113 -25.09 17.54 0.04
CA THR A 113 -24.40 17.58 1.33
C THR A 113 -22.88 17.67 1.16
N SER A 114 -22.38 17.85 -0.08
CA SER A 114 -20.96 17.80 -0.43
C SER A 114 -20.05 18.81 0.29
N ASP A 115 -20.60 19.89 0.88
CA ASP A 115 -19.77 21.00 1.36
C ASP A 115 -19.31 20.87 2.82
N THR A 116 -19.84 19.91 3.59
CA THR A 116 -19.43 19.70 4.99
C THR A 116 -18.47 18.51 5.08
N PRO A 117 -17.20 18.71 5.51
CA PRO A 117 -16.29 17.61 5.74
C PRO A 117 -16.82 16.62 6.78
N LEU A 118 -16.63 15.33 6.53
CA LEU A 118 -16.91 14.27 7.51
C LEU A 118 -15.95 14.40 8.70
N LEU A 119 -14.67 14.66 8.41
CA LEU A 119 -13.63 14.82 9.43
C LEU A 119 -12.85 16.11 9.23
N THR A 120 -12.47 16.75 10.33
CA THR A 120 -11.57 17.91 10.37
C THR A 120 -10.69 17.82 11.61
N PRO A 121 -9.47 17.26 11.49
CA PRO A 121 -8.52 17.19 12.58
C PRO A 121 -8.15 18.57 13.13
N LYS A 122 -8.05 18.68 14.46
CA LYS A 122 -7.75 19.95 15.15
C LYS A 122 -6.26 20.18 15.37
N ALA A 123 -5.49 19.10 15.54
CA ALA A 123 -4.05 19.14 15.74
C ALA A 123 -3.40 17.80 15.35
N PRO A 124 -2.14 17.79 14.90
CA PRO A 124 -1.33 16.58 14.82
C PRO A 124 -1.11 15.92 16.19
N GLY A 125 -0.82 14.62 16.21
CA GLY A 125 -0.48 13.85 17.42
C GLY A 125 -1.67 13.28 18.19
N THR A 126 -2.90 13.57 17.77
CA THR A 126 -4.12 12.97 18.35
C THR A 126 -5.03 12.49 17.22
N PRO A 127 -5.47 11.21 17.25
CA PRO A 127 -6.40 10.72 16.26
C PRO A 127 -7.76 11.41 16.35
N VAL A 128 -8.43 11.51 15.21
CA VAL A 128 -9.80 12.01 15.13
C VAL A 128 -10.64 10.99 14.38
N THR A 129 -11.77 10.61 14.98
CA THR A 129 -12.66 9.56 14.47
C THR A 129 -13.97 10.12 13.95
N GLY A 130 -14.60 9.41 13.03
CA GLY A 130 -15.94 9.69 12.53
C GLY A 130 -16.54 8.45 11.92
N ASP A 131 -17.86 8.34 12.00
CA ASP A 131 -18.58 7.11 11.67
C ASP A 131 -19.64 7.36 10.61
N SER A 132 -19.94 6.32 9.85
CA SER A 132 -21.00 6.27 8.85
C SER A 132 -21.58 4.86 8.80
N SER A 133 -22.73 4.69 8.15
CA SER A 133 -23.42 3.40 8.12
C SER A 133 -24.28 3.28 6.87
N GLY A 134 -24.44 2.05 6.39
CA GLY A 134 -25.27 1.72 5.23
C GLY A 134 -24.57 1.83 3.88
N ALA A 135 -25.26 1.36 2.84
CA ALA A 135 -24.74 1.20 1.49
C ALA A 135 -24.53 2.52 0.72
N ASP A 136 -25.20 3.60 1.15
CA ASP A 136 -25.15 4.91 0.49
C ASP A 136 -23.98 5.79 0.98
N THR A 137 -23.00 5.20 1.69
CA THR A 137 -21.83 5.93 2.16
C THR A 137 -20.87 6.13 0.98
N PRO A 138 -20.54 7.39 0.61
CA PRO A 138 -19.68 7.64 -0.53
C PRO A 138 -18.22 7.37 -0.23
N ALA A 139 -17.44 7.17 -1.30
CA ALA A 139 -15.98 7.32 -1.24
C ALA A 139 -15.60 8.72 -0.73
N LEU A 140 -14.42 8.84 -0.11
CA LEU A 140 -13.97 10.09 0.48
C LEU A 140 -12.65 10.58 -0.13
N ILE A 141 -12.57 11.88 -0.36
CA ILE A 141 -11.37 12.60 -0.80
C ILE A 141 -10.84 13.42 0.37
N GLY A 142 -9.61 13.11 0.76
CA GLY A 142 -8.91 13.75 1.86
C GLY A 142 -7.82 14.68 1.37
N THR A 143 -7.69 15.85 2.00
CA THR A 143 -6.59 16.78 1.76
C THR A 143 -6.00 17.24 3.08
N ALA A 144 -4.67 17.28 3.18
CA ALA A 144 -3.94 17.87 4.29
C ALA A 144 -2.82 18.79 3.80
N ASP A 145 -2.59 19.88 4.53
CA ASP A 145 -1.52 20.85 4.25
C ASP A 145 -0.81 21.32 5.53
N GLY A 146 0.39 21.88 5.33
CA GLY A 146 1.22 22.41 6.42
C GLY A 146 1.53 21.36 7.47
N LYS A 147 1.33 21.67 8.77
CA LYS A 147 1.60 20.71 9.86
C LYS A 147 0.79 19.42 9.84
N PHE A 148 -0.28 19.35 9.05
CA PHE A 148 -1.13 18.16 8.96
C PHE A 148 -0.71 17.18 7.87
N ALA A 149 0.11 17.60 6.91
CA ALA A 149 0.46 16.80 5.75
C ALA A 149 1.49 15.67 6.01
N PRO A 150 2.58 15.88 6.78
CA PRO A 150 3.64 14.88 6.93
C PRO A 150 3.18 13.57 7.57
N GLY A 151 3.03 12.52 6.75
CA GLY A 151 2.61 11.19 7.20
C GLY A 151 1.16 11.16 7.65
N TRP A 152 0.34 12.07 7.13
CA TRP A 152 -1.10 12.01 7.33
C TRP A 152 -1.61 10.64 6.89
N THR A 153 -2.39 9.99 7.75
CA THR A 153 -2.91 8.64 7.53
C THR A 153 -4.40 8.64 7.81
N MET A 154 -5.17 8.14 6.86
CA MET A 154 -6.57 7.77 7.05
C MET A 154 -6.70 6.26 7.08
N GLN A 155 -7.36 5.75 8.12
CA GLN A 155 -7.87 4.40 8.16
C GLN A 155 -9.38 4.42 7.94
N GLU A 156 -9.86 3.51 7.11
CA GLU A 156 -11.27 3.14 7.00
C GLU A 156 -11.41 1.67 7.46
N THR A 157 -12.31 1.44 8.41
CA THR A 157 -12.63 0.10 8.92
C THR A 157 -14.14 -0.10 8.83
N THR A 158 -14.57 -1.10 8.07
CA THR A 158 -15.99 -1.39 7.84
C THR A 158 -16.34 -2.77 8.37
N ALA A 159 -17.34 -2.84 9.24
CA ALA A 159 -17.87 -4.06 9.78
C ALA A 159 -19.19 -4.40 9.06
N VAL A 160 -19.30 -5.61 8.51
CA VAL A 160 -20.49 -6.09 7.79
C VAL A 160 -21.02 -7.33 8.49
N ALA A 161 -22.19 -7.20 9.14
CA ALA A 161 -22.68 -8.23 10.04
C ALA A 161 -23.14 -9.54 9.34
N ALA A 162 -23.62 -9.47 8.09
CA ALA A 162 -24.12 -10.63 7.37
C ALA A 162 -24.08 -10.46 5.83
N GLY A 163 -24.23 -11.56 5.11
CA GLY A 163 -24.24 -11.60 3.65
C GLY A 163 -22.87 -11.82 3.02
N THR A 164 -22.79 -11.59 1.71
CA THR A 164 -21.55 -11.68 0.94
C THR A 164 -20.56 -10.64 1.45
N GLY A 165 -19.33 -11.07 1.73
CA GLY A 165 -18.31 -10.16 2.26
C GLY A 165 -18.47 -9.77 3.74
N ARG A 166 -19.30 -10.48 4.51
CA ARG A 166 -19.40 -10.29 5.97
C ARG A 166 -18.01 -10.33 6.64
N GLY A 167 -17.85 -9.60 7.73
CA GLY A 167 -16.59 -9.54 8.48
C GLY A 167 -16.09 -8.12 8.67
N LEU A 168 -14.80 -7.99 8.99
CA LEU A 168 -14.12 -6.72 9.23
C LEU A 168 -13.22 -6.41 8.04
N GLN A 169 -13.59 -5.41 7.24
CA GLN A 169 -12.83 -4.95 6.08
C GLN A 169 -12.03 -3.71 6.46
N GLY A 170 -10.71 -3.71 6.22
CA GLY A 170 -9.85 -2.58 6.57
C GLY A 170 -9.02 -2.07 5.41
N VAL A 171 -9.07 -0.77 5.15
CA VAL A 171 -8.22 -0.14 4.15
C VAL A 171 -7.54 1.11 4.69
N THR A 172 -6.22 1.21 4.45
CA THR A 172 -5.51 2.48 4.59
C THR A 172 -5.75 3.26 3.32
N CYS A 173 -6.39 4.43 3.41
CA CYS A 173 -6.71 5.24 2.23
C CYS A 173 -5.43 5.63 1.49
N THR A 174 -5.46 5.56 0.16
CA THR A 174 -4.24 5.62 -0.66
C THR A 174 -4.07 6.96 -1.36
N GLU A 175 -2.85 7.29 -1.73
CA GLU A 175 -2.59 8.41 -2.62
C GLU A 175 -3.06 8.09 -4.06
N ALA A 176 -3.32 9.13 -4.84
CA ALA A 176 -3.62 8.95 -6.25
C ALA A 176 -2.34 8.67 -7.05
N ASP A 177 -2.42 7.69 -7.94
CA ASP A 177 -1.32 7.25 -8.80
C ASP A 177 -1.87 6.89 -10.21
N THR A 178 -1.00 6.28 -11.01
CA THR A 178 -1.24 5.97 -12.43
C THR A 178 -1.08 4.50 -12.79
N ASP A 179 -0.55 3.68 -11.89
CA ASP A 179 -0.27 2.25 -12.12
C ASP A 179 -0.56 1.48 -10.84
N PHE A 180 -1.35 0.40 -10.92
CA PHE A 180 -1.71 -0.41 -9.75
C PHE A 180 -1.83 -1.89 -10.10
N TRP A 181 -1.27 -2.74 -9.25
CA TRP A 181 -1.32 -4.19 -9.40
C TRP A 181 -2.03 -4.85 -8.22
N PHE A 182 -3.05 -5.68 -8.52
CA PHE A 182 -3.84 -6.41 -7.52
C PHE A 182 -3.84 -7.92 -7.82
N PRO A 183 -2.74 -8.65 -7.52
CA PRO A 183 -2.75 -10.10 -7.52
C PRO A 183 -3.64 -10.60 -6.37
N GLY A 184 -4.61 -11.48 -6.64
CA GLY A 184 -5.52 -12.05 -5.62
C GLY A 184 -7.00 -11.65 -5.77
N ALA A 185 -7.32 -10.85 -6.79
CA ALA A 185 -8.69 -10.63 -7.22
C ALA A 185 -9.30 -11.91 -7.82
N SER A 186 -10.62 -11.93 -7.97
CA SER A 186 -11.35 -13.09 -8.50
C SER A 186 -12.59 -12.68 -9.28
N THR A 187 -12.97 -13.52 -10.24
CA THR A 187 -14.29 -13.45 -10.89
C THR A 187 -15.09 -14.73 -10.69
N ALA A 188 -14.63 -15.67 -9.85
CA ALA A 188 -15.35 -16.90 -9.54
C ALA A 188 -16.77 -16.64 -9.02
N ALA A 189 -17.66 -17.64 -9.15
CA ALA A 189 -19.06 -17.48 -8.77
C ALA A 189 -19.29 -17.22 -7.27
N SER A 190 -18.36 -17.64 -6.40
CA SER A 190 -18.40 -17.35 -4.96
C SER A 190 -17.89 -15.95 -4.60
N ARG A 191 -17.35 -15.21 -5.57
CA ARG A 191 -16.67 -13.94 -5.39
C ARG A 191 -17.38 -12.80 -6.10
N THR A 192 -17.52 -11.67 -5.41
CA THR A 192 -18.11 -10.43 -5.93
C THR A 192 -17.12 -9.29 -5.75
N ASP A 193 -16.05 -9.34 -6.53
CA ASP A 193 -14.94 -8.39 -6.38
C ASP A 193 -15.18 -7.10 -7.18
N TYR A 194 -14.97 -5.95 -6.53
CA TYR A 194 -15.06 -4.64 -7.14
C TYR A 194 -13.70 -3.97 -7.17
N VAL A 195 -13.30 -3.39 -8.30
CA VAL A 195 -12.24 -2.37 -8.30
C VAL A 195 -12.90 -1.00 -8.10
N HIS A 196 -12.47 -0.28 -7.07
CA HIS A 196 -12.93 1.06 -6.74
C HIS A 196 -11.93 2.07 -7.28
N LEU A 197 -12.39 2.98 -8.15
CA LEU A 197 -11.56 4.03 -8.76
C LEU A 197 -12.06 5.40 -8.30
N THR A 198 -11.25 6.14 -7.56
CA THR A 198 -11.60 7.48 -7.05
C THR A 198 -10.71 8.53 -7.69
N ASN A 199 -11.28 9.53 -8.34
CA ASN A 199 -10.54 10.62 -8.98
C ASN A 199 -10.58 11.88 -8.09
N PRO A 200 -9.43 12.34 -7.55
CA PRO A 200 -9.37 13.54 -6.72
C PRO A 200 -9.22 14.84 -7.52
N ASP A 201 -8.96 14.74 -8.82
CA ASP A 201 -8.54 15.88 -9.63
C ASP A 201 -9.77 16.60 -10.24
N ASP A 202 -9.59 17.88 -10.60
CA ASP A 202 -10.63 18.72 -11.23
C ASP A 202 -10.94 18.33 -12.69
N SER A 203 -10.20 17.36 -13.23
CA SER A 203 -10.31 16.86 -14.61
C SER A 203 -10.67 15.39 -14.60
N ALA A 204 -11.42 14.93 -15.60
CA ALA A 204 -11.75 13.51 -15.72
C ALA A 204 -10.47 12.68 -15.94
N ALA A 205 -10.38 11.54 -15.27
CA ALA A 205 -9.35 10.54 -15.51
C ALA A 205 -9.83 9.49 -16.52
N VAL A 206 -8.91 8.92 -17.30
CA VAL A 206 -9.17 7.82 -18.22
C VAL A 206 -8.31 6.64 -17.83
N VAL A 207 -8.96 5.52 -17.54
CA VAL A 207 -8.35 4.34 -16.90
C VAL A 207 -8.63 3.09 -17.72
N ASP A 208 -7.65 2.19 -17.81
CA ASP A 208 -7.83 0.83 -18.29
C ASP A 208 -7.76 -0.15 -17.11
N VAL A 209 -8.62 -1.16 -17.11
CA VAL A 209 -8.64 -2.28 -16.17
C VAL A 209 -8.41 -3.57 -16.95
N GLU A 210 -7.19 -4.08 -16.85
CA GLU A 210 -6.74 -5.31 -17.51
C GLU A 210 -6.79 -6.49 -16.53
N LEU A 211 -7.18 -7.66 -17.03
CA LEU A 211 -7.30 -8.88 -16.25
C LEU A 211 -6.34 -9.93 -16.77
N TYR A 212 -5.57 -10.54 -15.87
CA TYR A 212 -4.68 -11.66 -16.18
C TYR A 212 -5.08 -12.88 -15.36
N GLY A 213 -5.15 -14.04 -16.00
CA GLY A 213 -5.38 -15.32 -15.37
C GLY A 213 -4.26 -16.32 -15.66
N LYS A 214 -4.48 -17.57 -15.28
CA LYS A 214 -3.50 -18.66 -15.45
C LYS A 214 -3.08 -18.94 -16.91
N ASP A 215 -3.92 -18.57 -17.87
CA ASP A 215 -3.68 -18.79 -19.30
C ASP A 215 -3.21 -17.51 -20.03
N GLY A 216 -2.99 -16.42 -19.29
CA GLY A 216 -2.54 -15.13 -19.82
C GLY A 216 -3.57 -14.01 -19.65
N ALA A 217 -3.41 -12.97 -20.49
CA ALA A 217 -4.35 -11.86 -20.56
C ALA A 217 -5.77 -12.32 -20.95
N ILE A 218 -6.76 -11.82 -20.23
CA ILE A 218 -8.18 -12.08 -20.44
C ILE A 218 -8.78 -10.87 -21.13
N LYS A 219 -9.56 -11.11 -22.18
CA LYS A 219 -10.20 -10.04 -22.93
C LYS A 219 -11.26 -9.34 -22.06
N SER A 220 -11.06 -8.05 -21.79
CA SER A 220 -11.96 -7.22 -20.99
C SER A 220 -12.31 -5.90 -21.69
N PRO A 221 -13.09 -5.92 -22.79
CA PRO A 221 -13.31 -4.73 -23.62
C PRO A 221 -14.09 -3.62 -22.89
N LEU A 222 -14.87 -3.99 -21.87
CA LEU A 222 -15.58 -3.04 -21.00
C LEU A 222 -14.65 -2.41 -19.94
N GLY A 223 -13.43 -2.94 -19.79
CA GLY A 223 -12.41 -2.40 -18.90
C GLY A 223 -11.54 -1.33 -19.54
N GLU A 224 -11.65 -1.08 -20.85
CA GLU A 224 -10.81 -0.12 -21.57
C GLU A 224 -11.42 1.29 -21.58
N SER A 225 -10.57 2.33 -21.48
CA SER A 225 -10.91 3.75 -21.60
C SER A 225 -12.07 4.19 -20.71
N LEU A 226 -12.12 3.66 -19.49
CA LEU A 226 -13.09 4.01 -18.48
C LEU A 226 -12.86 5.45 -18.02
N THR A 227 -13.87 6.30 -18.22
CA THR A 227 -13.85 7.67 -17.70
C THR A 227 -14.28 7.67 -16.23
N VAL A 228 -13.45 8.28 -15.37
CA VAL A 228 -13.77 8.58 -13.97
C VAL A 228 -13.91 10.11 -13.85
N PRO A 229 -15.12 10.64 -13.59
CA PRO A 229 -15.34 12.08 -13.51
C PRO A 229 -14.49 12.77 -12.43
N PRO A 230 -14.31 14.10 -12.51
CA PRO A 230 -13.69 14.87 -11.43
C PRO A 230 -14.38 14.64 -10.10
N HIS A 231 -13.61 14.54 -9.02
CA HIS A 231 -14.10 14.40 -7.64
C HIS A 231 -15.10 13.26 -7.42
N ALA A 232 -15.04 12.22 -8.24
CA ALA A 232 -16.00 11.12 -8.23
C ALA A 232 -15.33 9.77 -8.00
N SER A 233 -16.12 8.82 -7.50
CA SER A 233 -15.72 7.42 -7.40
C SER A 233 -16.61 6.51 -8.24
N LYS A 234 -15.99 5.46 -8.78
CA LYS A 234 -16.63 4.47 -9.65
C LYS A 234 -16.23 3.06 -9.23
N PRO A 235 -17.11 2.31 -8.53
CA PRO A 235 -16.93 0.89 -8.31
C PRO A 235 -17.24 0.11 -9.60
N ILE A 236 -16.39 -0.84 -9.96
CA ILE A 236 -16.56 -1.69 -11.15
C ILE A 236 -16.50 -3.15 -10.73
N LEU A 237 -17.62 -3.86 -10.92
CA LEU A 237 -17.69 -5.29 -10.67
C LEU A 237 -16.83 -6.04 -11.70
N LEU A 238 -15.72 -6.64 -11.27
CA LEU A 238 -14.74 -7.27 -12.16
C LEU A 238 -15.36 -8.35 -13.05
N SER A 239 -16.37 -9.04 -12.53
CA SER A 239 -17.03 -10.12 -13.25
C SER A 239 -17.98 -9.70 -14.37
N THR A 240 -18.20 -8.39 -14.52
CA THR A 240 -18.92 -7.80 -15.68
C THR A 240 -17.97 -7.48 -16.83
N LEU A 241 -16.65 -7.44 -16.57
CA LEU A 241 -15.65 -7.11 -17.58
C LEU A 241 -15.32 -8.29 -18.49
N THR A 242 -15.65 -9.52 -18.08
CA THR A 242 -15.32 -10.75 -18.81
C THR A 242 -16.31 -11.87 -18.52
N ASP A 243 -16.56 -12.72 -19.52
CA ASP A 243 -17.30 -13.98 -19.36
C ASP A 243 -16.40 -15.13 -18.87
N GLN A 244 -15.07 -14.95 -18.88
CA GLN A 244 -14.10 -15.95 -18.46
C GLN A 244 -13.86 -15.86 -16.95
N ARG A 245 -14.61 -16.67 -16.21
CA ARG A 245 -14.56 -16.76 -14.75
C ARG A 245 -13.25 -17.41 -14.30
N GLN A 246 -12.51 -16.74 -13.43
CA GLN A 246 -11.24 -17.21 -12.87
C GLN A 246 -11.26 -17.12 -11.34
N PRO A 247 -10.80 -18.17 -10.63
CA PRO A 247 -10.67 -18.14 -9.18
C PRO A 247 -9.56 -17.20 -8.72
N ASP A 248 -8.46 -17.13 -9.47
CA ASP A 248 -7.30 -16.31 -9.19
C ASP A 248 -7.01 -15.40 -10.39
N LEU A 249 -6.95 -14.09 -10.12
CA LEU A 249 -6.63 -13.07 -11.11
C LEU A 249 -5.57 -12.12 -10.58
N THR A 250 -4.82 -11.57 -11.51
CA THR A 250 -4.10 -10.31 -11.31
C THR A 250 -4.85 -9.23 -12.08
N VAL A 251 -5.28 -8.18 -11.38
CA VAL A 251 -5.84 -6.97 -12.01
C VAL A 251 -4.72 -5.95 -12.15
N HIS A 252 -4.64 -5.32 -13.32
CA HIS A 252 -3.78 -4.17 -13.57
C HIS A 252 -4.65 -2.96 -13.90
N VAL A 253 -4.47 -1.88 -13.17
CA VAL A 253 -5.15 -0.60 -13.42
C VAL A 253 -4.11 0.39 -13.92
N SER A 254 -4.24 0.85 -15.16
CA SER A 254 -3.36 1.84 -15.75
C SER A 254 -4.12 3.11 -16.14
N VAL A 255 -3.56 4.27 -15.83
CA VAL A 255 -4.19 5.56 -16.07
C VAL A 255 -3.58 6.22 -17.30
N ARG A 256 -4.38 6.42 -18.34
CA ARG A 256 -3.98 7.09 -19.59
C ARG A 256 -3.87 8.60 -19.45
N SER A 257 -4.70 9.18 -18.59
CA SER A 257 -4.75 10.62 -18.33
C SER A 257 -5.37 10.88 -16.95
N GLY A 258 -4.84 11.86 -16.23
CA GLY A 258 -5.21 12.11 -14.83
C GLY A 258 -4.51 11.14 -13.87
N ARG A 259 -5.08 10.99 -12.67
CA ARG A 259 -4.67 10.04 -11.64
C ARG A 259 -5.90 9.55 -10.88
N VAL A 260 -5.82 8.38 -10.27
CA VAL A 260 -6.90 7.85 -9.42
C VAL A 260 -6.31 7.18 -8.19
N GLY A 261 -7.09 7.06 -7.12
CA GLY A 261 -6.87 6.04 -6.10
C GLY A 261 -7.55 4.76 -6.54
N ALA A 262 -6.91 3.61 -6.33
CA ALA A 262 -7.45 2.31 -6.67
C ALA A 262 -7.31 1.31 -5.51
N SER A 263 -8.36 0.52 -5.29
CA SER A 263 -8.38 -0.60 -4.34
C SER A 263 -9.36 -1.66 -4.82
N VAL A 264 -9.12 -2.93 -4.47
CA VAL A 264 -10.06 -4.02 -4.78
C VAL A 264 -10.80 -4.42 -3.51
N GLN A 265 -12.12 -4.36 -3.53
CA GLN A 265 -12.96 -4.93 -2.49
C GLN A 265 -13.25 -6.40 -2.85
N ALA A 266 -12.71 -7.33 -2.08
CA ALA A 266 -12.87 -8.76 -2.33
C ALA A 266 -13.94 -9.33 -1.41
N LEU A 267 -15.06 -9.79 -1.99
CA LEU A 267 -16.23 -10.23 -1.23
C LEU A 267 -16.53 -11.70 -1.55
N ASP A 268 -16.32 -12.59 -0.58
CA ASP A 268 -16.63 -14.02 -0.70
C ASP A 268 -17.97 -14.36 -0.01
N ASP A 269 -18.73 -15.28 -0.60
CA ASP A 269 -20.04 -15.71 -0.08
C ASP A 269 -19.93 -16.55 1.21
N LYS A 270 -18.76 -17.12 1.50
CA LYS A 270 -18.51 -18.04 2.63
C LYS A 270 -17.33 -17.65 3.50
N ALA A 271 -16.26 -17.11 2.95
CA ALA A 271 -15.05 -16.77 3.69
C ALA A 271 -14.94 -15.28 4.03
N GLY A 272 -16.06 -14.54 3.98
CA GLY A 272 -16.12 -13.13 4.35
C GLY A 272 -15.55 -12.20 3.27
N GLY A 273 -15.17 -10.98 3.65
CA GLY A 273 -14.55 -10.04 2.72
C GLY A 273 -13.52 -9.16 3.41
N ASP A 274 -12.63 -8.59 2.62
CA ASP A 274 -11.64 -7.58 3.02
C ASP A 274 -11.18 -6.79 1.79
N TRP A 275 -10.39 -5.74 2.04
CA TRP A 275 -9.76 -4.95 1.00
C TRP A 275 -8.43 -5.57 0.57
N LEU A 276 -8.22 -5.66 -0.74
CA LEU A 276 -6.93 -5.90 -1.37
C LEU A 276 -6.35 -4.55 -1.83
N ALA A 277 -5.38 -4.05 -1.07
CA ALA A 277 -4.59 -2.89 -1.46
C ALA A 277 -3.65 -3.24 -2.62
N ALA A 278 -3.20 -2.22 -3.36
CA ALA A 278 -2.26 -2.40 -4.45
C ALA A 278 -0.93 -2.97 -3.92
N ALA A 279 -0.36 -3.91 -4.66
CA ALA A 279 1.01 -4.33 -4.44
C ALA A 279 1.98 -3.18 -4.75
N ALA A 280 3.11 -3.18 -4.06
CA ALA A 280 4.23 -2.32 -4.44
C ALA A 280 4.70 -2.62 -5.87
N ASP A 281 5.40 -1.65 -6.46
CA ASP A 281 5.91 -1.73 -7.83
C ASP A 281 6.61 -3.07 -8.11
N PRO A 282 6.48 -3.61 -9.34
CA PRO A 282 7.12 -4.86 -9.72
C PRO A 282 8.62 -4.88 -9.38
N ALA A 283 9.04 -5.86 -8.58
CA ALA A 283 10.41 -5.97 -8.09
C ALA A 283 10.90 -7.43 -8.09
N GLY A 284 12.22 -7.61 -8.12
CA GLY A 284 12.82 -8.95 -8.12
C GLY A 284 12.78 -9.66 -6.77
N SER A 285 12.64 -8.94 -5.67
CA SER A 285 12.47 -9.51 -4.33
C SER A 285 11.29 -8.84 -3.65
N LEU A 286 10.44 -9.66 -3.02
CA LEU A 286 9.17 -9.22 -2.46
C LEU A 286 9.07 -9.69 -1.00
N VAL A 287 8.38 -8.89 -0.18
CA VAL A 287 8.06 -9.25 1.20
C VAL A 287 6.57 -9.02 1.41
N LEU A 288 5.90 -10.05 1.93
CA LEU A 288 4.46 -10.07 2.24
C LEU A 288 4.33 -10.27 3.76
N PRO A 289 4.31 -9.18 4.55
CA PRO A 289 4.51 -9.25 6.00
C PRO A 289 3.25 -9.61 6.79
N GLY A 290 3.42 -10.37 7.88
CA GLY A 290 2.41 -10.56 8.94
C GLY A 290 1.29 -11.55 8.66
N ILE A 291 1.63 -12.73 8.13
CA ILE A 291 0.75 -13.88 8.11
C ILE A 291 0.45 -14.29 9.56
N PRO A 292 -0.82 -14.26 10.01
CA PRO A 292 -1.19 -14.60 11.38
C PRO A 292 -0.85 -16.05 11.74
N LYS A 293 -0.49 -16.26 13.00
CA LYS A 293 -0.12 -17.57 13.54
C LYS A 293 -1.21 -18.65 13.43
N ASP A 294 -2.47 -18.21 13.37
CA ASP A 294 -3.67 -19.05 13.27
C ASP A 294 -4.28 -19.06 11.86
N ALA A 295 -3.55 -18.60 10.85
CA ALA A 295 -3.91 -18.80 9.45
C ALA A 295 -4.09 -20.30 9.18
N THR A 296 -5.27 -20.66 8.70
CA THR A 296 -5.62 -22.05 8.35
C THR A 296 -5.29 -22.37 6.91
N ASP A 297 -5.27 -21.36 6.06
CA ASP A 297 -4.94 -21.47 4.64
C ASP A 297 -4.28 -20.17 4.15
N VAL A 298 -3.27 -20.30 3.30
CA VAL A 298 -2.54 -19.18 2.72
C VAL A 298 -2.30 -19.48 1.26
N ARG A 299 -2.86 -18.65 0.38
CA ARG A 299 -2.69 -18.77 -1.07
C ARG A 299 -1.82 -17.62 -1.56
N LEU A 300 -0.73 -17.94 -2.25
CA LEU A 300 0.16 -16.98 -2.90
C LEU A 300 -0.28 -16.79 -4.35
N ILE A 301 -0.53 -15.55 -4.75
CA ILE A 301 -0.84 -15.17 -6.13
C ILE A 301 0.27 -14.24 -6.61
N ALA A 302 0.88 -14.56 -7.75
CA ALA A 302 2.00 -13.81 -8.32
C ALA A 302 1.86 -13.63 -9.83
N PHE A 303 2.45 -12.56 -10.34
CA PHE A 303 2.44 -12.21 -11.75
C PHE A 303 3.72 -11.46 -12.12
N THR A 304 4.25 -11.71 -13.32
CA THR A 304 5.35 -10.91 -13.87
C THR A 304 4.90 -10.17 -15.13
N PRO A 305 4.92 -8.82 -15.12
CA PRO A 305 4.51 -8.01 -16.27
C PRO A 305 5.55 -7.97 -17.40
N GLY A 306 6.80 -8.38 -17.12
CA GLY A 306 7.88 -8.41 -18.10
C GLY A 306 7.73 -9.54 -19.12
N GLY A 307 8.62 -9.58 -20.11
CA GLY A 307 8.64 -10.63 -21.15
C GLY A 307 9.38 -11.91 -20.75
N ASP A 308 10.00 -11.93 -19.58
CA ASP A 308 10.80 -13.05 -19.06
C ASP A 308 10.05 -13.78 -17.94
N ASP A 309 10.25 -15.09 -17.85
CA ASP A 309 9.74 -15.90 -16.73
C ASP A 309 10.56 -15.63 -15.47
N ALA A 310 9.91 -15.62 -14.31
CA ALA A 310 10.56 -15.40 -13.02
C ALA A 310 10.60 -16.70 -12.21
N ASP A 311 11.79 -17.08 -11.76
CA ASP A 311 11.99 -18.16 -10.79
C ASP A 311 12.35 -17.59 -9.42
N LEU A 312 11.50 -17.87 -8.43
CA LEU A 312 11.61 -17.32 -7.08
C LEU A 312 11.80 -18.42 -6.04
N LYS A 313 12.72 -18.23 -5.11
CA LYS A 313 12.77 -18.95 -3.85
C LYS A 313 11.65 -18.44 -2.95
N VAL A 314 10.90 -19.36 -2.36
CA VAL A 314 9.83 -19.04 -1.42
C VAL A 314 10.32 -19.36 -0.02
N ARG A 315 10.37 -18.35 0.86
CA ARG A 315 10.83 -18.50 2.24
C ARG A 315 9.81 -17.88 3.20
N LEU A 316 9.63 -18.50 4.35
CA LEU A 316 8.86 -17.93 5.46
C LEU A 316 9.83 -17.42 6.53
N ALA A 317 9.82 -16.12 6.80
CA ALA A 317 10.48 -15.55 7.96
C ALA A 317 9.62 -15.77 9.20
N SER A 318 9.96 -16.77 10.02
CA SER A 318 9.33 -17.06 11.32
C SER A 318 10.06 -16.36 12.47
N PRO A 319 9.61 -16.47 13.73
CA PRO A 319 10.35 -15.93 14.88
C PRO A 319 11.75 -16.53 15.05
N ASP A 320 11.96 -17.75 14.57
CA ASP A 320 13.22 -18.49 14.68
C ASP A 320 14.16 -18.34 13.46
N GLY A 321 13.65 -17.80 12.35
CA GLY A 321 14.44 -17.50 11.14
C GLY A 321 13.73 -17.84 9.84
N LEU A 322 14.49 -17.81 8.74
CA LEU A 322 13.96 -18.15 7.42
C LEU A 322 13.84 -19.66 7.24
N ILE A 323 12.63 -20.16 7.12
CA ILE A 323 12.33 -21.56 6.78
C ILE A 323 11.83 -21.67 5.34
N THR A 324 11.88 -22.88 4.77
CA THR A 324 11.36 -23.17 3.44
C THR A 324 10.03 -23.92 3.59
N PRO A 325 8.91 -23.39 3.05
CA PRO A 325 7.64 -24.11 3.03
C PRO A 325 7.77 -25.44 2.26
N ALA A 326 7.30 -26.53 2.87
CA ALA A 326 7.42 -27.86 2.28
C ALA A 326 6.54 -27.99 1.03
N GLY A 327 7.10 -28.45 -0.08
CA GLY A 327 6.38 -28.62 -1.35
C GLY A 327 6.12 -27.29 -2.09
N SER A 328 6.71 -26.20 -1.62
CA SER A 328 6.65 -24.88 -2.26
C SER A 328 7.98 -24.16 -2.04
N GLU A 329 9.09 -24.86 -2.33
CA GLU A 329 10.44 -24.33 -2.16
C GLU A 329 10.77 -23.23 -3.19
N THR A 330 10.24 -23.40 -4.39
CA THR A 330 10.39 -22.49 -5.53
C THR A 330 9.05 -22.21 -6.17
N LEU A 331 8.92 -21.01 -6.73
CA LEU A 331 7.78 -20.56 -7.51
C LEU A 331 8.25 -20.17 -8.90
N HIS A 332 7.68 -20.79 -9.93
CA HIS A 332 7.88 -20.40 -11.31
C HIS A 332 6.69 -19.55 -11.77
N VAL A 333 6.95 -18.29 -12.13
CA VAL A 333 5.95 -17.33 -12.62
C VAL A 333 6.21 -17.09 -14.09
N LYS A 334 5.29 -17.58 -14.93
CA LYS A 334 5.40 -17.40 -16.37
C LYS A 334 5.01 -15.97 -16.77
N SER A 335 5.77 -15.38 -17.69
CA SER A 335 5.49 -14.05 -18.25
C SER A 335 4.03 -13.91 -18.71
N GLY A 336 3.39 -12.84 -18.25
CA GLY A 336 2.02 -12.49 -18.63
C GLY A 336 0.94 -13.45 -18.11
N MET A 337 1.26 -14.40 -17.24
CA MET A 337 0.31 -15.35 -16.64
C MET A 337 0.27 -15.22 -15.11
N THR A 338 -0.92 -15.30 -14.54
CA THR A 338 -1.08 -15.34 -13.08
C THR A 338 -0.79 -16.76 -12.56
N THR A 339 0.20 -16.87 -11.69
CA THR A 339 0.51 -18.11 -10.97
C THR A 339 -0.08 -18.06 -9.57
N ALA A 340 -0.82 -19.10 -9.17
CA ALA A 340 -1.35 -19.25 -7.82
C ALA A 340 -0.87 -20.56 -7.18
N VAL A 341 -0.40 -20.49 -5.93
CA VAL A 341 0.10 -21.64 -5.15
C VAL A 341 -0.58 -21.65 -3.79
N ASP A 342 -1.07 -22.83 -3.40
CA ASP A 342 -1.60 -23.08 -2.07
C ASP A 342 -0.45 -23.49 -1.12
N LEU A 343 -0.22 -22.69 -0.07
CA LEU A 343 0.78 -22.93 0.97
C LEU A 343 0.17 -23.57 2.22
N GLY A 344 -1.15 -23.71 2.29
CA GLY A 344 -1.89 -24.20 3.44
C GLY A 344 -1.62 -23.41 4.72
N ALA A 345 -1.69 -24.08 5.88
CA ALA A 345 -1.35 -23.53 7.19
C ALA A 345 0.18 -23.36 7.37
N VAL A 346 0.80 -22.50 6.54
CA VAL A 346 2.25 -22.34 6.44
C VAL A 346 2.92 -21.85 7.74
N THR A 347 2.19 -21.11 8.57
CA THR A 347 2.66 -20.54 9.84
C THR A 347 2.78 -21.55 10.97
N ARG A 348 2.05 -22.68 10.91
CA ARG A 348 2.08 -23.77 11.91
C ARG A 348 2.01 -23.31 13.38
N GLY A 349 1.28 -22.23 13.67
CA GLY A 349 1.11 -21.71 15.03
C GLY A 349 2.03 -20.55 15.42
N GLU A 350 2.91 -20.10 14.52
CA GLU A 350 3.79 -18.94 14.72
C GLU A 350 3.62 -17.92 13.60
N ALA A 351 3.44 -16.64 13.96
CA ALA A 351 3.27 -15.59 12.95
C ALA A 351 4.53 -15.49 12.09
N GLY A 352 4.35 -15.19 10.81
CA GLY A 352 5.46 -15.19 9.86
C GLY A 352 5.22 -14.25 8.69
N SER A 353 6.21 -14.13 7.82
CA SER A 353 6.11 -13.32 6.61
C SER A 353 6.71 -14.04 5.44
N LEU A 354 6.08 -13.93 4.27
CA LEU A 354 6.64 -14.54 3.07
C LEU A 354 7.70 -13.63 2.46
N VAL A 355 8.85 -14.20 2.13
CA VAL A 355 9.96 -13.53 1.46
C VAL A 355 10.22 -14.28 0.15
N LEU A 356 10.06 -13.57 -0.96
CA LEU A 356 10.33 -14.08 -2.30
C LEU A 356 11.62 -13.45 -2.81
N THR A 357 12.57 -14.27 -3.26
CA THR A 357 13.84 -13.80 -3.83
C THR A 357 14.18 -14.57 -5.10
N PRO A 358 14.93 -13.99 -6.05
CA PRO A 358 15.29 -14.69 -7.27
C PRO A 358 16.11 -15.96 -6.98
N THR A 359 15.88 -17.02 -7.75
CA THR A 359 16.77 -18.18 -7.75
C THR A 359 18.12 -17.83 -8.38
N ASP A 360 18.06 -17.19 -9.55
CA ASP A 360 19.20 -16.89 -10.43
C ASP A 360 19.27 -15.40 -10.82
N HIS A 361 18.42 -14.95 -11.75
CA HIS A 361 18.37 -13.56 -12.22
C HIS A 361 17.10 -12.85 -11.75
N SER A 362 17.19 -11.54 -11.57
CA SER A 362 16.10 -10.73 -11.05
C SER A 362 15.11 -10.34 -12.17
N VAL A 363 13.89 -10.84 -12.10
CA VAL A 363 12.75 -10.43 -12.94
C VAL A 363 11.73 -9.67 -12.09
N PRO A 364 11.17 -8.54 -12.54
CA PRO A 364 10.12 -7.83 -11.80
C PRO A 364 8.86 -8.70 -11.61
N VAL A 365 8.41 -8.86 -10.37
CA VAL A 365 7.21 -9.62 -10.00
C VAL A 365 6.34 -8.77 -9.08
N VAL A 366 5.03 -8.95 -9.16
CA VAL A 366 4.06 -8.49 -8.16
C VAL A 366 3.40 -9.71 -7.52
N ALA A 367 3.08 -9.64 -6.23
CA ALA A 367 2.44 -10.74 -5.53
C ALA A 367 1.56 -10.25 -4.37
N ALA A 368 0.59 -11.08 -3.98
CA ALA A 368 -0.14 -10.93 -2.73
C ALA A 368 -0.47 -12.30 -2.14
N LEU A 369 -0.82 -12.32 -0.86
CA LEU A 369 -1.40 -13.48 -0.19
C LEU A 369 -2.89 -13.24 0.00
N GLN A 370 -3.68 -14.29 -0.23
CA GLN A 370 -4.98 -14.46 0.38
C GLN A 370 -4.79 -15.32 1.64
N VAL A 371 -5.22 -14.82 2.78
CA VAL A 371 -5.07 -15.48 4.09
C VAL A 371 -6.44 -15.80 4.65
N VAL A 372 -6.69 -17.06 4.95
CA VAL A 372 -7.95 -17.50 5.59
C VAL A 372 -7.67 -17.89 7.04
N ARG A 373 -8.52 -17.41 7.94
CA ARG A 373 -8.59 -17.84 9.35
C ARG A 373 -9.95 -18.46 9.66
N GLY A 374 -10.01 -19.20 10.76
CA GLY A 374 -11.26 -19.80 11.24
C GLY A 374 -11.62 -21.12 10.54
N LYS A 375 -12.82 -21.64 10.81
CA LYS A 375 -13.29 -22.94 10.32
C LYS A 375 -14.79 -22.90 10.03
N GLY A 376 -15.21 -23.67 9.03
CA GLY A 376 -16.63 -23.79 8.67
C GLY A 376 -17.25 -22.44 8.30
N ASP A 377 -18.36 -22.10 8.95
CA ASP A 377 -19.10 -20.85 8.74
C ASP A 377 -18.44 -19.61 9.39
N LYS A 378 -17.40 -19.81 10.21
CA LYS A 378 -16.59 -18.75 10.84
C LYS A 378 -15.28 -18.51 10.10
N GLN A 379 -15.23 -18.79 8.80
CA GLN A 379 -14.08 -18.46 7.97
C GLN A 379 -14.13 -16.99 7.56
N GLU A 380 -12.97 -16.36 7.64
CA GLU A 380 -12.73 -14.97 7.24
C GLU A 380 -11.45 -14.92 6.40
N THR A 381 -11.39 -13.93 5.50
CA THR A 381 -10.29 -13.74 4.57
C THR A 381 -9.72 -12.35 4.73
N ALA A 382 -8.40 -12.21 4.68
CA ALA A 382 -7.70 -10.95 4.51
C ALA A 382 -6.64 -11.07 3.41
N PHE A 383 -6.14 -9.93 2.94
CA PHE A 383 -5.12 -9.89 1.90
C PHE A 383 -3.83 -9.24 2.39
N ILE A 384 -2.68 -9.75 1.93
CA ILE A 384 -1.36 -9.18 2.22
C ILE A 384 -0.65 -8.96 0.89
N PRO A 385 -0.70 -7.76 0.29
CA PRO A 385 0.11 -7.47 -0.88
C PRO A 385 1.60 -7.43 -0.54
N ALA A 386 2.45 -7.73 -1.51
CA ALA A 386 3.86 -7.36 -1.43
C ALA A 386 3.99 -5.85 -1.24
N THR A 387 4.82 -5.43 -0.29
CA THR A 387 4.88 -4.03 0.15
C THR A 387 6.31 -3.51 0.14
N ALA A 388 6.46 -2.19 0.02
CA ALA A 388 7.71 -1.50 0.31
C ALA A 388 8.01 -1.55 1.83
N PRO A 389 9.30 -1.40 2.24
CA PRO A 389 9.65 -1.32 3.65
C PRO A 389 9.09 -0.04 4.30
N VAL A 390 9.10 -0.01 5.64
CA VAL A 390 8.73 1.14 6.49
C VAL A 390 9.52 2.40 6.11
N GLY A 391 10.74 2.25 5.60
CA GLY A 391 11.62 3.38 5.26
C GLY A 391 12.00 4.18 6.50
N THR A 392 11.81 5.49 6.49
CA THR A 392 12.02 6.34 7.67
C THR A 392 10.95 6.15 8.74
N ARG A 393 9.68 6.09 8.32
CA ARG A 393 8.52 6.03 9.18
C ARG A 393 7.30 5.47 8.44
N ALA A 394 6.50 4.68 9.12
CA ALA A 394 5.17 4.25 8.71
C ALA A 394 4.17 4.52 9.83
N THR A 395 2.89 4.67 9.49
CA THR A 395 1.85 5.03 10.44
C THR A 395 0.60 4.17 10.22
N SER A 396 -0.03 3.73 11.32
CA SER A 396 -1.32 3.06 11.29
C SER A 396 -2.29 3.76 12.25
N ALA A 397 -3.46 4.13 11.76
CA ALA A 397 -4.51 4.78 12.54
C ALA A 397 -5.62 3.79 12.88
N ASP A 398 -6.36 4.00 13.97
CA ASP A 398 -7.43 3.12 14.46
C ASP A 398 -6.97 1.83 15.19
N ASN A 399 -6.06 1.95 16.15
CA ASN A 399 -5.63 0.85 16.99
C ASN A 399 -6.39 0.84 18.32
N SER A 400 -6.70 -0.35 18.81
CA SER A 400 -7.43 -0.57 20.05
C SER A 400 -6.52 -1.18 21.13
N ALA A 401 -6.95 -1.10 22.40
CA ALA A 401 -6.23 -1.72 23.51
C ALA A 401 -6.11 -3.25 23.32
N ASN A 402 -7.17 -3.85 22.77
CA ASN A 402 -7.29 -5.28 22.50
C ASN A 402 -7.78 -5.45 21.07
N GLY A 403 -7.09 -6.27 20.27
CA GLY A 403 -7.45 -6.49 18.86
C GLY A 403 -6.51 -5.83 17.85
N THR A 404 -5.37 -5.29 18.29
CA THR A 404 -4.27 -4.86 17.41
C THR A 404 -3.07 -5.76 17.61
N THR A 405 -2.57 -6.32 16.51
CA THR A 405 -1.27 -7.02 16.45
C THR A 405 -0.38 -6.28 15.46
N LEU A 406 0.88 -6.05 15.82
CA LEU A 406 1.89 -5.46 14.95
C LEU A 406 2.97 -6.51 14.66
N ALA A 407 3.10 -6.92 13.40
CA ALA A 407 4.17 -7.80 12.95
C ALA A 407 5.30 -6.97 12.34
N LEU A 408 6.53 -7.21 12.79
CA LEU A 408 7.74 -6.58 12.26
C LEU A 408 8.66 -7.65 11.66
N THR A 409 9.14 -7.42 10.44
CA THR A 409 9.96 -8.36 9.68
C THR A 409 11.26 -7.70 9.23
N ALA A 410 12.38 -8.35 9.52
CA ALA A 410 13.72 -7.89 9.14
C ALA A 410 14.39 -8.95 8.26
N PRO A 411 14.08 -9.02 6.95
CA PRO A 411 14.40 -10.18 6.12
C PRO A 411 15.90 -10.37 5.83
N THR A 412 16.69 -9.30 5.86
CA THR A 412 18.08 -9.32 5.37
C THR A 412 19.14 -8.96 6.41
N ALA A 413 18.81 -8.14 7.41
CA ALA A 413 19.70 -7.80 8.51
C ALA A 413 18.91 -7.44 9.76
N THR A 414 19.50 -7.67 10.93
CA THR A 414 18.93 -7.24 12.22
C THR A 414 18.66 -5.74 12.19
N ALA A 415 17.52 -5.33 12.71
CA ALA A 415 17.09 -3.94 12.73
C ALA A 415 16.55 -3.53 14.08
N THR A 416 16.73 -2.26 14.43
CA THR A 416 16.11 -1.65 15.60
C THR A 416 14.97 -0.75 15.14
N VAL A 417 13.80 -0.94 15.74
CA VAL A 417 12.55 -0.26 15.37
C VAL A 417 11.98 0.41 16.61
N LYS A 418 11.62 1.67 16.49
CA LYS A 418 10.92 2.42 17.54
C LYS A 418 9.45 2.51 17.16
N VAL A 419 8.56 2.07 18.05
CA VAL A 419 7.12 2.14 17.87
C VAL A 419 6.54 3.08 18.92
N THR A 420 5.86 4.12 18.46
CA THR A 420 5.20 5.11 19.30
C THR A 420 3.70 4.97 19.17
N ALA A 421 3.01 4.76 20.29
CA ALA A 421 1.56 4.90 20.39
C ALA A 421 1.22 6.36 20.72
N SER A 422 0.32 6.96 19.95
CA SER A 422 -0.16 8.33 20.17
C SER A 422 -1.02 8.44 21.44
N ALA A 423 -1.49 9.64 21.77
CA ALA A 423 -2.65 9.75 22.66
C ALA A 423 -3.86 9.04 22.00
N GLY A 424 -4.82 8.59 22.81
CA GLY A 424 -6.11 8.15 22.27
C GLY A 424 -6.93 9.33 21.74
N SER A 425 -7.89 9.07 20.85
CA SER A 425 -8.80 10.06 20.28
C SER A 425 -9.59 10.82 21.35
N GLU A 426 -9.80 10.22 22.52
CA GLU A 426 -10.51 10.80 23.66
C GLU A 426 -9.62 10.98 24.90
N GLY A 427 -8.31 10.77 24.76
CA GLY A 427 -7.32 10.97 25.80
C GLY A 427 -6.44 9.75 26.08
N GLY A 428 -5.56 9.94 27.06
CA GLY A 428 -4.46 9.03 27.37
C GLY A 428 -3.11 9.64 26.99
N THR A 429 -2.05 9.09 27.56
CA THR A 429 -0.68 9.61 27.37
C THR A 429 0.07 8.75 26.35
N PRO A 430 0.68 9.35 25.31
CA PRO A 430 1.52 8.64 24.36
C PRO A 430 2.60 7.81 25.04
N THR A 431 2.99 6.69 24.43
CA THR A 431 4.08 5.86 24.94
C THR A 431 4.87 5.25 23.80
N THR A 432 6.17 5.06 24.02
CA THR A 432 7.08 4.53 23.00
C THR A 432 7.79 3.28 23.52
N LYS A 433 8.01 2.33 22.62
CA LYS A 433 8.84 1.15 22.85
C LYS A 433 9.80 0.95 21.69
N THR A 434 10.94 0.32 21.98
CA THR A 434 11.95 -0.03 20.98
C THR A 434 12.11 -1.54 20.94
N TYR A 435 12.18 -2.09 19.74
CA TYR A 435 12.33 -3.51 19.47
C TYR A 435 13.58 -3.74 18.63
N THR A 436 14.21 -4.89 18.82
CA THR A 436 15.29 -5.37 17.98
C THR A 436 14.80 -6.63 17.31
N ILE A 437 14.64 -6.58 15.98
CA ILE A 437 14.17 -7.69 15.17
C ILE A 437 15.38 -8.35 14.52
N LYS A 438 15.55 -9.65 14.74
CA LYS A 438 16.71 -10.38 14.23
C LYS A 438 16.63 -10.53 12.70
N SER A 439 17.79 -10.63 12.07
CA SER A 439 17.85 -10.93 10.63
C SER A 439 17.12 -12.24 10.30
N GLY A 440 16.30 -12.20 9.25
CA GLY A 440 15.54 -13.33 8.75
C GLY A 440 14.29 -13.68 9.57
N THR A 441 13.88 -12.86 10.54
CA THR A 441 12.73 -13.16 11.40
C THR A 441 11.53 -12.24 11.18
N THR A 442 10.36 -12.74 11.58
CA THR A 442 9.15 -11.95 11.84
C THR A 442 8.78 -12.10 13.30
N GLU A 443 8.44 -11.00 13.97
CA GLU A 443 7.97 -11.02 15.34
C GLU A 443 6.66 -10.22 15.47
N ASP A 444 5.65 -10.82 16.09
CA ASP A 444 4.49 -10.10 16.62
C ASP A 444 4.94 -9.40 17.91
N VAL A 445 5.19 -8.09 17.83
CA VAL A 445 5.72 -7.34 18.97
C VAL A 445 4.61 -6.93 19.94
N PRO A 446 4.86 -6.90 21.27
CA PRO A 446 3.89 -6.40 22.23
C PRO A 446 3.57 -4.92 21.97
N VAL A 447 2.42 -4.63 21.39
CA VAL A 447 2.01 -3.29 20.97
C VAL A 447 2.04 -2.32 22.17
N PRO A 448 2.68 -1.13 22.05
CA PRO A 448 2.57 -0.11 23.08
C PRO A 448 1.12 0.40 23.15
N VAL A 449 0.53 0.43 24.35
CA VAL A 449 -0.82 0.98 24.58
C VAL A 449 -0.72 2.24 25.43
N PRO A 450 -1.34 3.36 25.03
CA PRO A 450 -1.29 4.61 25.79
C PRO A 450 -1.81 4.46 27.21
N ALA A 451 -1.12 5.07 28.17
CA ALA A 451 -1.56 5.02 29.57
C ALA A 451 -2.87 5.80 29.73
N GLY A 452 -3.90 5.16 30.29
CA GLY A 452 -5.22 5.76 30.42
C GLY A 452 -5.94 5.98 29.09
N LEU A 453 -5.65 5.13 28.08
CA LEU A 453 -6.28 5.17 26.76
C LEU A 453 -7.80 5.31 26.83
N LYS A 454 -8.33 6.27 26.07
CA LYS A 454 -9.75 6.39 25.73
C LYS A 454 -9.90 6.54 24.22
N GLY A 455 -10.90 5.87 23.66
CA GLY A 455 -11.08 5.78 22.22
C GLY A 455 -9.98 4.97 21.54
N THR A 456 -9.67 5.33 20.30
CA THR A 456 -8.70 4.65 19.44
C THR A 456 -7.37 5.42 19.41
N TYR A 457 -6.24 4.76 19.13
CA TYR A 457 -4.92 5.40 19.03
C TYR A 457 -4.22 5.09 17.70
N ALA A 458 -3.19 5.84 17.35
CA ALA A 458 -2.32 5.56 16.21
C ALA A 458 -0.99 4.96 16.65
N LEU A 459 -0.41 4.13 15.79
CA LEU A 459 0.96 3.64 15.91
C LEU A 459 1.82 4.30 14.84
N THR A 460 2.98 4.77 15.26
CA THR A 460 4.04 5.26 14.36
C THR A 460 5.25 4.34 14.51
N VAL A 461 5.67 3.73 13.42
CA VAL A 461 6.79 2.78 13.33
C VAL A 461 7.95 3.48 12.65
N GLU A 462 9.07 3.63 13.33
CA GLU A 462 10.27 4.31 12.83
C GLU A 462 11.46 3.34 12.80
N SER A 463 12.11 3.22 11.65
CA SER A 463 13.38 2.50 11.56
C SER A 463 14.50 3.33 12.19
N VAL A 464 15.22 2.75 13.16
CA VAL A 464 16.29 3.44 13.90
C VAL A 464 17.66 3.10 13.32
N SER A 465 17.90 1.81 13.07
CA SER A 465 19.18 1.30 12.54
C SER A 465 19.03 -0.11 11.99
N GLY A 466 20.02 -0.56 11.22
CA GLY A 466 20.10 -1.92 10.68
C GLY A 466 19.55 -2.04 9.26
N GLY A 467 18.99 -3.21 8.94
CA GLY A 467 18.42 -3.51 7.63
C GLY A 467 17.02 -2.91 7.40
N PRO A 468 16.49 -3.03 6.17
CA PRO A 468 15.10 -2.65 5.89
C PRO A 468 14.14 -3.48 6.74
N VAL A 469 13.14 -2.79 7.31
CA VAL A 469 12.05 -3.41 8.09
C VAL A 469 10.76 -3.30 7.30
N TYR A 470 10.01 -4.38 7.29
CA TYR A 470 8.65 -4.45 6.77
C TYR A 470 7.72 -4.61 7.97
N ALA A 471 6.54 -4.01 7.89
CA ALA A 471 5.59 -4.07 8.97
C ALA A 471 4.18 -4.29 8.42
N SER A 472 3.34 -4.91 9.24
CA SER A 472 1.91 -5.00 9.01
C SER A 472 1.17 -4.93 10.33
N ARG A 473 -0.07 -4.48 10.25
CA ARG A 473 -1.01 -4.50 11.34
C ARG A 473 -2.14 -5.46 11.03
N THR A 474 -2.45 -6.33 11.99
CA THR A 474 -3.73 -7.06 12.02
C THR A 474 -4.66 -6.36 12.98
N LEU A 475 -5.84 -5.97 12.49
CA LEU A 475 -6.98 -5.58 13.32
C LEU A 475 -7.90 -6.78 13.48
N SER A 476 -8.43 -6.97 14.68
CA SER A 476 -9.42 -7.99 14.95
C SER A 476 -10.51 -7.44 15.85
N ALA A 477 -11.75 -7.65 15.44
CA ALA A 477 -12.94 -7.35 16.20
C ALA A 477 -13.85 -8.58 16.19
N ALA A 478 -14.84 -8.61 17.08
CA ALA A 478 -15.89 -9.61 16.99
C ALA A 478 -17.22 -8.87 16.93
N GLU A 479 -18.01 -9.16 15.91
CA GLU A 479 -19.33 -8.57 15.73
C GLU A 479 -20.38 -9.68 15.73
N SER A 480 -21.40 -9.55 16.57
CA SER A 480 -22.47 -10.55 16.71
C SER A 480 -21.98 -12.00 16.92
N GLY A 481 -20.80 -12.18 17.53
CA GLY A 481 -20.19 -13.49 17.81
C GLY A 481 -19.44 -14.12 16.62
N ILE A 482 -19.37 -13.43 15.49
CA ILE A 482 -18.50 -13.77 14.35
C ILE A 482 -17.18 -13.01 14.57
N PRO A 483 -16.02 -13.69 14.58
CA PRO A 483 -14.76 -12.98 14.52
C PRO A 483 -14.70 -12.14 13.23
N GLY A 484 -13.85 -11.13 13.22
CA GLY A 484 -13.54 -10.30 12.07
C GLY A 484 -12.06 -9.97 12.13
N PHE A 485 -11.35 -10.06 11.01
CA PHE A 485 -9.99 -9.55 10.92
C PHE A 485 -9.65 -8.99 9.54
N THR A 486 -8.71 -8.05 9.54
CA THR A 486 -8.10 -7.46 8.35
C THR A 486 -6.61 -7.28 8.61
N ILE A 487 -5.80 -7.34 7.55
CA ILE A 487 -4.35 -7.18 7.62
C ILE A 487 -3.92 -6.06 6.68
N GLN A 488 -3.10 -5.15 7.18
CA GLN A 488 -2.70 -3.95 6.45
C GLN A 488 -1.20 -3.78 6.53
N THR A 489 -0.56 -3.72 5.37
CA THR A 489 0.88 -3.44 5.29
C THR A 489 1.16 -1.99 5.66
N LEU A 490 2.35 -1.74 6.20
CA LEU A 490 2.77 -0.42 6.68
C LEU A 490 4.03 0.02 5.91
N PRO A 491 3.91 0.36 4.61
CA PRO A 491 4.99 1.01 3.89
C PRO A 491 5.24 2.42 4.44
N ASN A 492 6.30 3.07 3.95
CA ASN A 492 6.61 4.44 4.31
C ASN A 492 5.40 5.37 4.18
N ASP A 493 5.14 6.17 5.22
CA ASP A 493 3.99 7.09 5.27
C ASP A 493 4.17 8.36 4.44
N ARG A 494 5.29 8.46 3.70
CA ARG A 494 5.64 9.59 2.83
C ARG A 494 5.64 10.94 3.56
N GLY A 495 5.87 10.95 4.87
CA GLY A 495 5.89 12.20 5.63
C GLY A 495 7.10 13.10 5.36
N MET A 496 8.15 12.56 4.76
CA MET A 496 9.36 13.28 4.38
C MET A 496 9.66 13.06 2.91
N VAL A 497 10.11 14.10 2.22
CA VAL A 497 10.54 14.05 0.82
C VAL A 497 11.99 14.48 0.69
N ALA A 498 12.74 13.81 -0.19
CA ALA A 498 14.09 14.22 -0.55
C ALA A 498 14.01 15.42 -1.50
N VAL A 499 14.63 16.54 -1.10
CA VAL A 499 14.71 17.75 -1.92
C VAL A 499 16.12 17.85 -2.49
N PRO A 500 16.29 17.72 -3.82
CA PRO A 500 17.59 17.84 -4.45
C PRO A 500 18.09 19.28 -4.30
N LYS A 501 19.41 19.44 -4.11
CA LYS A 501 20.01 20.77 -4.18
C LYS A 501 19.97 21.26 -5.62
N THR A 502 19.27 22.37 -5.85
CA THR A 502 19.27 23.06 -7.14
C THR A 502 20.35 24.14 -7.15
N THR A 503 21.25 24.12 -8.12
CA THR A 503 22.17 25.22 -8.40
C THR A 503 21.75 25.94 -9.67
N GLN A 504 21.86 27.27 -9.68
CA GLN A 504 21.59 28.05 -10.88
C GLN A 504 22.79 27.93 -11.83
N ASP A 505 22.60 27.23 -12.95
CA ASP A 505 23.61 27.15 -14.02
C ASP A 505 23.22 28.07 -15.18
N LEU A 506 23.83 29.26 -15.21
CA LEU A 506 23.61 30.26 -16.26
C LEU A 506 24.28 29.88 -17.60
N SER A 507 25.14 28.85 -17.64
CA SER A 507 25.78 28.41 -18.89
C SER A 507 24.80 27.73 -19.85
N VAL A 508 23.67 27.22 -19.34
CA VAL A 508 22.59 26.62 -20.14
C VAL A 508 21.92 27.66 -21.06
N LEU A 509 21.96 28.94 -20.70
CA LEU A 509 21.44 30.04 -21.52
C LEU A 509 22.41 30.53 -22.61
N GLN A 510 23.63 29.98 -22.65
CA GLN A 510 24.69 30.40 -23.58
C GLN A 510 24.88 29.41 -24.76
N LYS A 511 23.93 28.50 -25.02
CA LYS A 511 23.96 27.55 -26.14
C LYS A 511 23.15 27.99 -27.34
#